data_AF-A0A316TT12-F1
#
_entry.id   AF-A0A316TT12-F1
#
_cell.length_a   1.000
_cell.length_b   1.000
_cell.length_c   1.000
_cell.angle_alpha   90.00
_cell.angle_beta   90.00
_cell.angle_gamma   90.00
#
_symmetry.space_group_name_H-M   'P 1'
#
loop_
_entity.id
_entity.type
_entity.pdbx_description
1 polymer ?
#
loop_
_entity_poly.entity_id
_entity_poly.type
_entity_poly.pdbx_seq_one_letter_code
_entity_poly.pdbx_strand_id
1 'polypeptide(L)'
;MKKIVSDLNIGRSNSGLDMFCDLTLNEQHLYRMKCESFVANLMKYIRLCMTGHREPKYWNTQYGERNITAINVKEDGDVDITVDNWIDYNGGNVQMLCIQGVYGLDGLNGQFSVHEGETPFIHERISRYNWRIKGIAPSVSGSWDGVSGIGIGSYHKTEWWNIYQRMPLKWFPIIGTDARAVKASDLCLPGYFKRGCNQGSVSISSVLTDQKSSKFTISRPFTNESGVVKQIAEIGLKSALYANDMLMARDVLGSPVHLEHASTLSLDYEILSEIENFNQDTNLNGSNGGWTEQFILALHRCANPNASHSSGVEWNLACGLGGGGTGISPDTSTNIHAWQFGVRLGEDNKFVSMTDTNLTPDDNNKHGISHGYEDGSLVHHGMHIGDLVVDDVANEVYFPVERIFENRGATPITVREIGLYGNRTNSIAYSPYLLARRALAETDQFTIQPGESVKVGFNCKAVV
;
A
#
# COMPACT_ATOMS: atom_id res chain seq x y z
N MET A 1 -23.10 -22.70 1.34
CA MET A 1 -21.62 -22.79 1.36
C MET A 1 -21.13 -22.03 2.57
N LYS A 2 -20.38 -22.69 3.46
CA LYS A 2 -19.79 -22.08 4.66
C LYS A 2 -18.70 -21.07 4.27
N LYS A 3 -18.55 -19.96 5.01
CA LYS A 3 -17.53 -18.93 4.79
C LYS A 3 -16.68 -18.75 6.05
N ILE A 4 -15.36 -18.80 5.89
CA ILE A 4 -14.35 -18.57 6.93
C ILE A 4 -13.45 -17.41 6.48
N VAL A 5 -13.26 -16.40 7.32
CA VAL A 5 -12.43 -15.22 7.01
C VAL A 5 -11.55 -14.89 8.20
N SER A 6 -10.28 -14.60 7.93
CA SER A 6 -9.32 -14.05 8.89
C SER A 6 -8.89 -12.65 8.49
N ASP A 7 -8.80 -11.71 9.43
CA ASP A 7 -8.25 -10.38 9.13
C ASP A 7 -6.71 -10.44 9.06
N LEU A 8 -6.13 -9.72 8.10
CA LEU A 8 -4.71 -9.36 8.06
C LEU A 8 -4.63 -7.85 8.27
N ASN A 9 -4.30 -7.47 9.51
CA ASN A 9 -4.36 -6.08 9.95
C ASN A 9 -3.12 -5.28 9.54
N ILE A 10 -3.35 -3.99 9.31
CA ILE A 10 -2.37 -2.95 9.01
C ILE A 10 -2.74 -1.71 9.87
N GLY A 11 -1.83 -1.21 10.71
CA GLY A 11 -2.02 -0.02 11.57
C GLY A 11 -2.63 -0.26 12.96
N ARG A 12 -2.99 -1.50 13.32
CA ARG A 12 -3.57 -1.84 14.64
C ARG A 12 -2.49 -2.16 15.66
N SER A 13 -2.55 -1.49 16.81
CA SER A 13 -1.61 -1.68 17.92
C SER A 13 -1.57 -3.15 18.37
N ASN A 14 -0.38 -3.76 18.24
CA ASN A 14 0.05 -5.05 18.80
C ASN A 14 -0.08 -6.28 17.90
N SER A 15 -0.42 -6.15 16.61
CA SER A 15 -0.35 -7.28 15.65
C SER A 15 -0.58 -6.86 14.20
N GLY A 16 0.08 -7.56 13.26
CA GLY A 16 0.01 -7.25 11.83
C GLY A 16 1.10 -6.26 11.42
N LEU A 17 0.87 -5.55 10.30
CA LEU A 17 1.82 -4.53 9.81
C LEU A 17 1.61 -3.22 10.58
N ASP A 18 2.64 -2.72 11.23
CA ASP A 18 2.64 -1.45 11.95
C ASP A 18 3.77 -0.55 11.47
N MET A 19 3.69 0.73 11.84
CA MET A 19 4.70 1.72 11.55
C MET A 19 4.90 2.66 12.73
N PHE A 20 6.15 3.03 12.99
CA PHE A 20 6.52 4.07 13.95
C PHE A 20 7.48 5.04 13.29
N CYS A 21 7.50 6.28 13.77
CA CYS A 21 8.48 7.27 13.38
C CYS A 21 9.23 7.79 14.60
N ASP A 22 10.55 7.67 14.59
CA ASP A 22 11.43 8.42 15.50
C ASP A 22 11.77 9.78 14.86
N LEU A 23 11.54 10.84 15.63
CA LEU A 23 11.85 12.21 15.23
C LEU A 23 13.09 12.67 15.99
N THR A 24 14.11 13.10 15.26
CA THR A 24 15.38 13.59 15.82
C THR A 24 15.66 15.00 15.30
N LEU A 25 15.87 15.97 16.17
CA LEU A 25 16.20 17.35 15.80
C LEU A 25 17.63 17.67 16.22
N ASN A 26 18.49 18.04 15.27
CA ASN A 26 19.90 18.33 15.53
C ASN A 26 20.59 17.23 16.35
N GLU A 27 20.41 15.97 15.93
CA GLU A 27 20.94 14.75 16.59
C GLU A 27 20.35 14.46 17.99
N GLN A 28 19.43 15.28 18.48
CA GLN A 28 18.70 15.03 19.72
C GLN A 28 17.37 14.34 19.42
N HIS A 29 17.18 13.15 20.00
CA HIS A 29 15.89 12.46 19.94
C HIS A 29 14.81 13.32 20.58
N LEU A 30 13.75 13.62 19.83
CA LEU A 30 12.61 14.37 20.34
C LEU A 30 11.60 13.40 20.98
N TYR A 31 11.07 12.49 20.17
CA TYR A 31 10.15 11.46 20.59
C TYR A 31 9.98 10.41 19.48
N ARG A 32 9.33 9.31 19.87
CA ARG A 32 8.83 8.28 18.97
C ARG A 32 7.32 8.31 18.96
N MET A 33 6.72 8.25 17.78
CA MET A 33 5.28 8.12 17.63
C MET A 33 4.91 6.85 16.87
N LYS A 34 3.76 6.28 17.21
CA LYS A 34 3.10 5.29 16.35
C LYS A 34 2.49 6.06 15.17
N CYS A 35 2.78 5.58 13.97
CA CYS A 35 2.15 6.06 12.76
C CYS A 35 0.94 5.19 12.49
N GLU A 36 -0.26 5.76 12.57
CA GLU A 36 -1.50 4.98 12.53
C GLU A 36 -2.06 4.87 11.11
N SER A 37 -1.50 5.63 10.15
CA SER A 37 -2.24 5.97 8.95
C SER A 37 -1.57 5.49 7.66
N PHE A 38 -1.65 4.19 7.38
CA PHE A 38 -1.45 3.68 6.03
C PHE A 38 -2.66 4.02 5.16
N VAL A 39 -2.51 4.99 4.27
CA VAL A 39 -3.61 5.50 3.45
C VAL A 39 -3.99 4.54 2.31
N ALA A 40 -5.15 4.75 1.70
CA ALA A 40 -5.75 3.82 0.73
C ALA A 40 -4.84 3.42 -0.44
N ASN A 41 -3.89 4.27 -0.83
CA ASN A 41 -2.95 3.97 -1.90
C ASN A 41 -2.06 2.76 -1.59
N LEU A 42 -1.59 2.56 -0.35
CA LEU A 42 -0.81 1.38 -0.03
C LEU A 42 -1.66 0.12 -0.22
N MET A 43 -2.87 0.12 0.33
CA MET A 43 -3.80 -1.02 0.24
C MET A 43 -4.19 -1.33 -1.19
N LYS A 44 -4.46 -0.30 -1.99
CA LYS A 44 -4.67 -0.40 -3.44
C LYS A 44 -3.52 -1.17 -4.09
N TYR A 45 -2.28 -0.82 -3.78
CA TYR A 45 -1.13 -1.46 -4.41
C TYR A 45 -0.89 -2.88 -3.94
N ILE A 46 -1.01 -3.16 -2.64
CA ILE A 46 -0.96 -4.53 -2.14
C ILE A 46 -1.99 -5.38 -2.91
N ARG A 47 -3.23 -4.89 -3.04
CA ARG A 47 -4.27 -5.54 -3.82
C ARG A 47 -3.90 -5.74 -5.29
N LEU A 48 -3.46 -4.69 -5.98
CA LEU A 48 -3.07 -4.77 -7.40
C LEU A 48 -1.98 -5.83 -7.63
N CYS A 49 -0.94 -5.82 -6.80
CA CYS A 49 0.12 -6.82 -6.87
C CYS A 49 -0.38 -8.23 -6.55
N MET A 50 -1.30 -8.36 -5.59
CA MET A 50 -1.95 -9.62 -5.31
C MET A 50 -2.79 -10.14 -6.46
N THR A 51 -3.49 -9.28 -7.20
CA THR A 51 -4.30 -9.70 -8.35
C THR A 51 -3.46 -10.10 -9.56
N GLY A 52 -2.32 -9.44 -9.78
CA GLY A 52 -1.61 -9.53 -11.07
C GLY A 52 -2.42 -8.99 -12.25
N HIS A 53 -3.52 -8.27 -12.00
CA HIS A 53 -4.49 -7.83 -12.99
C HIS A 53 -4.79 -6.33 -12.89
N ARG A 54 -5.41 -5.83 -13.98
CA ARG A 54 -5.70 -4.41 -14.21
C ARG A 54 -7.00 -4.03 -13.55
N GLU A 55 -7.02 -2.87 -12.91
CA GLU A 55 -8.27 -2.28 -12.44
C GLU A 55 -8.87 -1.26 -13.42
N PRO A 56 -10.20 -1.29 -13.62
CA PRO A 56 -10.91 -0.27 -14.41
C PRO A 56 -11.14 1.06 -13.66
N LYS A 57 -10.91 1.14 -12.35
CA LYS A 57 -11.24 2.33 -11.54
C LYS A 57 -10.24 2.48 -10.40
N TYR A 58 -9.37 3.49 -10.41
CA TYR A 58 -8.79 4.22 -9.26
C TYR A 58 -7.62 5.12 -9.73
N TRP A 59 -7.34 6.17 -8.96
CA TRP A 59 -6.39 7.27 -9.21
C TRP A 59 -5.05 6.83 -9.81
N ASN A 60 -4.77 7.24 -11.04
CA ASN A 60 -3.48 7.06 -11.69
C ASN A 60 -2.82 8.42 -11.84
N THR A 61 -1.63 8.59 -11.28
CA THR A 61 -0.89 9.86 -11.30
C THR A 61 0.13 9.90 -12.44
N GLN A 62 -0.10 9.12 -13.53
CA GLN A 62 0.84 8.62 -14.56
C GLN A 62 1.92 9.58 -15.10
N TYR A 63 1.84 10.87 -14.80
CA TYR A 63 2.74 11.89 -15.25
C TYR A 63 3.23 12.80 -14.12
N GLY A 64 3.46 12.29 -12.91
CA GLY A 64 4.36 12.83 -11.87
C GLY A 64 4.15 14.28 -11.40
N GLU A 65 4.94 14.71 -10.42
CA GLU A 65 5.02 16.11 -9.95
C GLU A 65 5.22 17.08 -11.12
N ARG A 66 4.33 18.08 -11.28
CA ARG A 66 4.55 19.22 -12.18
C ARG A 66 4.47 20.52 -11.43
N ASN A 67 5.42 21.41 -11.69
CA ASN A 67 5.43 22.72 -11.07
C ASN A 67 4.20 23.51 -11.53
N ILE A 68 3.53 24.13 -10.58
CA ILE A 68 2.52 25.13 -10.88
C ILE A 68 3.23 26.37 -11.40
N THR A 69 2.79 26.89 -12.55
CA THR A 69 3.40 28.05 -13.21
C THR A 69 2.51 29.28 -13.20
N ALA A 70 1.21 29.12 -12.92
CA ALA A 70 0.34 30.23 -12.58
C ALA A 70 -0.83 29.78 -11.68
N ILE A 71 -1.28 30.70 -10.83
CA ILE A 71 -2.48 30.56 -10.01
C ILE A 71 -3.27 31.85 -10.18
N ASN A 72 -4.51 31.75 -10.68
CA ASN A 72 -5.39 32.89 -10.84
C ASN A 72 -6.68 32.66 -10.06
N VAL A 73 -6.82 33.34 -8.92
CA VAL A 73 -8.07 33.38 -8.15
C VAL A 73 -9.05 34.31 -8.87
N LYS A 74 -10.24 33.80 -9.18
CA LYS A 74 -11.30 34.52 -9.90
C LYS A 74 -12.24 35.22 -8.93
N GLU A 75 -12.93 36.24 -9.44
CA GLU A 75 -13.91 37.02 -8.66
C GLU A 75 -15.14 36.19 -8.24
N ASP A 76 -15.48 35.15 -9.00
CA ASP A 76 -16.58 34.21 -8.70
C ASP A 76 -16.23 33.17 -7.62
N GLY A 77 -14.99 33.19 -7.14
CA GLY A 77 -14.49 32.30 -6.12
C GLY A 77 -13.89 30.99 -6.64
N ASP A 78 -13.71 30.87 -7.95
CA ASP A 78 -12.98 29.77 -8.57
C ASP A 78 -11.47 30.06 -8.64
N VAL A 79 -10.66 29.02 -8.86
CA VAL A 79 -9.21 29.15 -9.02
C VAL A 79 -8.77 28.41 -10.26
N ASP A 80 -8.11 29.13 -11.17
CA ASP A 80 -7.42 28.55 -12.31
C ASP A 80 -5.97 28.23 -11.94
N ILE A 81 -5.56 26.98 -12.14
CA ILE A 81 -4.20 26.48 -11.93
C ILE A 81 -3.60 26.13 -13.28
N THR A 82 -2.44 26.71 -13.57
CA THR A 82 -1.66 26.41 -14.76
C THR A 82 -0.47 25.53 -14.40
N VAL A 83 -0.28 24.43 -15.13
CA VAL A 83 0.92 23.60 -15.08
C VAL A 83 1.56 23.49 -16.46
N ASP A 84 2.89 23.59 -16.51
CA ASP A 84 3.67 23.41 -17.74
C ASP A 84 4.26 22.00 -17.84
N ASN A 85 4.51 21.54 -19.07
CA ASN A 85 5.06 20.21 -19.39
C ASN A 85 4.20 19.02 -18.91
N TRP A 86 2.88 19.21 -18.88
CA TRP A 86 1.97 18.10 -18.69
C TRP A 86 1.86 17.31 -20.00
N ILE A 87 2.00 15.99 -19.90
CA ILE A 87 1.86 15.10 -21.04
C ILE A 87 0.68 14.19 -20.75
N ASP A 88 -0.45 14.39 -21.45
CA ASP A 88 -1.54 13.43 -21.45
C ASP A 88 -1.36 12.46 -22.62
N TYR A 89 -1.06 11.20 -22.31
CA TYR A 89 -0.99 10.14 -23.32
C TYR A 89 -2.33 9.44 -23.56
N ASN A 90 -3.32 9.66 -22.69
CA ASN A 90 -4.49 8.80 -22.58
C ASN A 90 -5.79 9.49 -23.01
N GLY A 91 -5.78 10.81 -23.26
CA GLY A 91 -6.98 11.58 -23.61
C GLY A 91 -8.08 11.45 -22.56
N GLY A 92 -7.68 11.15 -21.31
CA GLY A 92 -8.60 11.00 -20.20
C GLY A 92 -8.97 12.37 -19.68
N ASN A 93 -10.21 12.57 -19.23
CA ASN A 93 -10.54 13.78 -18.49
C ASN A 93 -9.95 13.65 -17.08
N VAL A 94 -9.01 14.54 -16.72
CA VAL A 94 -8.56 14.69 -15.32
C VAL A 94 -9.79 15.00 -14.48
N GLN A 95 -10.08 14.16 -13.48
CA GLN A 95 -11.26 14.32 -12.62
C GLN A 95 -10.91 14.87 -11.25
N MET A 96 -9.67 14.70 -10.82
CA MET A 96 -9.18 15.21 -9.55
C MET A 96 -7.78 15.78 -9.72
N LEU A 97 -7.50 16.85 -8.99
CA LEU A 97 -6.21 17.46 -8.88
C LEU A 97 -5.75 17.40 -7.42
N CYS A 98 -4.56 16.85 -7.19
CA CYS A 98 -3.85 17.00 -5.93
C CYS A 98 -2.86 18.16 -6.07
N ILE A 99 -3.01 19.18 -5.23
CA ILE A 99 -2.10 20.32 -5.15
C ILE A 99 -1.34 20.22 -3.83
N GLN A 100 -0.04 20.44 -3.89
CA GLN A 100 0.84 20.36 -2.73
C GLN A 100 1.87 21.48 -2.72
N GLY A 101 2.16 22.01 -1.54
CA GLY A 101 3.27 22.94 -1.31
C GLY A 101 3.13 24.30 -1.95
N VAL A 102 1.91 24.74 -2.21
CA VAL A 102 1.63 26.13 -2.53
C VAL A 102 1.78 26.93 -1.25
N TYR A 103 2.74 27.84 -1.23
CA TYR A 103 3.02 28.73 -0.11
C TYR A 103 2.30 30.06 -0.29
N GLY A 104 1.63 30.53 0.78
CA GLY A 104 0.94 31.81 0.81
C GLY A 104 -0.49 31.78 0.28
N LEU A 105 -0.94 30.62 -0.22
CA LEU A 105 -2.32 30.30 -0.58
C LEU A 105 -2.68 28.91 -0.02
N ASP A 106 -2.50 28.73 1.28
CA ASP A 106 -2.45 27.38 1.89
C ASP A 106 -3.77 26.60 1.71
N GLY A 107 -4.91 27.28 1.57
CA GLY A 107 -6.20 26.64 1.25
C GLY A 107 -6.28 26.01 -0.15
N LEU A 108 -5.28 26.20 -1.01
CA LEU A 108 -5.10 25.48 -2.27
C LEU A 108 -4.43 24.13 -2.11
N ASN A 109 -3.86 23.83 -0.95
CA ASN A 109 -3.20 22.56 -0.74
C ASN A 109 -4.21 21.46 -0.38
N GLY A 110 -4.23 20.38 -1.16
CA GLY A 110 -5.16 19.28 -0.95
C GLY A 110 -5.63 18.61 -2.23
N GLN A 111 -6.80 18.00 -2.15
CA GLN A 111 -7.40 17.24 -3.23
C GLN A 111 -8.69 17.93 -3.67
N PHE A 112 -8.84 18.13 -4.97
CA PHE A 112 -9.95 18.89 -5.55
C PHE A 112 -10.55 18.15 -6.72
N SER A 113 -11.88 18.10 -6.77
CA SER A 113 -12.57 17.68 -8.00
C SER A 113 -12.42 18.78 -9.05
N VAL A 114 -12.12 18.39 -10.28
CA VAL A 114 -11.98 19.32 -11.41
C VAL A 114 -13.25 19.24 -12.26
N HIS A 115 -13.95 20.37 -12.40
CA HIS A 115 -15.15 20.46 -13.22
C HIS A 115 -14.78 21.03 -14.58
N GLU A 116 -14.61 20.16 -15.57
CA GLU A 116 -14.34 20.48 -16.97
C GLU A 116 -13.07 21.35 -17.16
N GLY A 117 -12.02 20.75 -17.72
CA GLY A 117 -10.96 21.56 -18.31
C GLY A 117 -11.57 22.38 -19.45
N GLU A 118 -11.84 23.66 -19.23
CA GLU A 118 -12.16 24.59 -20.32
C GLU A 118 -10.90 24.75 -21.18
N THR A 119 -10.69 23.84 -22.13
CA THR A 119 -10.61 24.16 -23.57
C THR A 119 -10.32 22.92 -24.42
N PRO A 120 -10.74 22.95 -25.70
CA PRO A 120 -10.42 21.91 -26.67
C PRO A 120 -8.96 22.05 -27.11
N PHE A 121 -8.46 21.01 -27.79
CA PHE A 121 -7.43 21.05 -28.84
C PHE A 121 -6.17 20.19 -28.63
N ILE A 122 -6.09 19.26 -29.59
CA ILE A 122 -4.95 18.74 -30.36
C ILE A 122 -3.83 18.08 -29.56
N HIS A 123 -3.58 16.84 -29.98
CA HIS A 123 -2.41 16.00 -29.71
C HIS A 123 -1.04 16.66 -29.98
N GLU A 124 -0.73 17.81 -29.39
CA GLU A 124 0.63 18.31 -29.29
C GLU A 124 1.21 17.87 -27.94
N ARG A 125 2.20 16.96 -28.04
CA ARG A 125 2.78 16.12 -26.98
C ARG A 125 3.44 16.86 -25.80
N ILE A 126 3.33 18.18 -25.70
CA ILE A 126 3.85 19.01 -24.60
C ILE A 126 2.94 20.25 -24.51
N SER A 127 1.89 20.19 -23.70
CA SER A 127 0.92 21.29 -23.59
C SER A 127 0.94 21.87 -22.18
N ARG A 128 0.75 23.18 -22.08
CA ARG A 128 0.38 23.88 -20.85
C ARG A 128 -1.07 23.51 -20.53
N TYR A 129 -1.33 23.02 -19.32
CA TYR A 129 -2.69 22.66 -18.88
C TYR A 129 -3.21 23.70 -17.89
N ASN A 130 -4.45 24.12 -18.11
CA ASN A 130 -5.19 24.96 -17.18
C ASN A 130 -6.33 24.13 -16.59
N TRP A 131 -6.36 24.03 -15.26
CA TRP A 131 -7.45 23.40 -14.53
C TRP A 131 -8.20 24.46 -13.75
N ARG A 132 -9.53 24.44 -13.81
CA ARG A 132 -10.38 25.28 -12.96
C ARG A 132 -10.91 24.45 -11.79
N ILE A 133 -10.69 24.93 -10.57
CA ILE A 133 -11.28 24.37 -9.36
C ILE A 133 -12.41 25.31 -8.91
N LYS A 134 -13.61 24.75 -8.74
CA LYS A 134 -14.80 25.53 -8.40
C LYS A 134 -14.97 25.75 -6.91
N GLY A 135 -15.31 26.98 -6.51
CA GLY A 135 -15.82 27.31 -5.18
C GLY A 135 -14.83 27.16 -4.02
N ILE A 136 -13.52 27.30 -4.26
CA ILE A 136 -12.49 27.17 -3.22
C ILE A 136 -11.92 28.51 -2.73
N ALA A 137 -12.21 29.64 -3.39
CA ALA A 137 -11.63 30.93 -2.99
C ALA A 137 -11.87 31.38 -1.54
N PRO A 138 -12.93 30.98 -0.82
CA PRO A 138 -13.09 31.38 0.58
C PRO A 138 -11.97 30.87 1.51
N SER A 139 -11.20 29.84 1.11
CA SER A 139 -10.05 29.32 1.87
C SER A 139 -8.69 29.87 1.40
N VAL A 140 -8.67 30.73 0.38
CA VAL A 140 -7.45 31.16 -0.32
C VAL A 140 -7.15 32.63 0.03
N SER A 141 -6.75 32.88 1.26
CA SER A 141 -6.30 34.21 1.71
C SER A 141 -4.78 34.32 1.61
N GLY A 142 -4.27 35.35 0.93
CA GLY A 142 -2.84 35.63 0.85
C GLY A 142 -2.35 35.83 -0.58
N SER A 143 -1.04 35.71 -0.78
CA SER A 143 -0.39 35.83 -2.07
C SER A 143 0.55 34.66 -2.27
N TRP A 144 0.42 33.98 -3.41
CA TRP A 144 1.35 32.95 -3.82
C TRP A 144 2.73 33.56 -4.05
N ASP A 145 3.78 32.86 -3.63
CA ASP A 145 5.18 33.29 -3.85
C ASP A 145 5.65 33.21 -5.31
N GLY A 146 4.78 32.76 -6.23
CA GLY A 146 5.03 32.69 -7.67
C GLY A 146 5.86 31.50 -8.12
N VAL A 147 6.36 30.67 -7.18
CA VAL A 147 7.35 29.63 -7.50
C VAL A 147 7.16 28.33 -6.72
N SER A 148 6.40 28.33 -5.63
CA SER A 148 6.04 27.15 -4.85
C SER A 148 4.85 26.41 -5.46
N GLY A 149 4.59 25.18 -5.05
CA GLY A 149 3.44 24.44 -5.53
C GLY A 149 3.76 23.42 -6.62
N ILE A 150 3.19 22.24 -6.42
CA ILE A 150 3.22 21.12 -7.34
C ILE A 150 1.78 20.66 -7.56
N GLY A 151 1.40 20.51 -8.82
CA GLY A 151 0.15 19.90 -9.24
C GLY A 151 0.37 18.45 -9.67
N ILE A 152 -0.50 17.57 -9.19
CA ILE A 152 -0.56 16.16 -9.56
C ILE A 152 -1.99 15.88 -10.03
N GLY A 153 -2.20 15.87 -11.35
CA GLY A 153 -3.48 15.49 -11.93
C GLY A 153 -3.72 13.98 -11.81
N SER A 154 -4.97 13.59 -11.52
CA SER A 154 -5.38 12.20 -11.47
C SER A 154 -6.60 11.92 -12.34
N TYR A 155 -6.55 10.78 -13.02
CA TYR A 155 -7.62 10.29 -13.88
C TYR A 155 -8.44 9.21 -13.16
N HIS A 156 -9.76 9.29 -13.27
CA HIS A 156 -10.58 8.09 -13.23
C HIS A 156 -10.71 7.55 -14.64
N LYS A 157 -10.57 6.23 -14.78
CA LYS A 157 -10.84 5.45 -15.99
C LYS A 157 -9.70 5.50 -17.02
N THR A 158 -9.12 4.34 -17.28
CA THR A 158 -8.42 4.10 -18.54
C THR A 158 -8.91 2.78 -19.12
N GLU A 159 -9.57 2.84 -20.27
CA GLU A 159 -10.05 1.68 -21.05
C GLU A 159 -8.93 1.09 -21.94
N TRP A 160 -7.66 1.35 -21.62
CA TRP A 160 -6.54 1.04 -22.51
C TRP A 160 -5.71 -0.18 -22.08
N TRP A 161 -5.18 -0.85 -23.10
CA TRP A 161 -4.79 -2.24 -23.11
C TRP A 161 -3.32 -2.48 -22.71
N ASN A 162 -2.59 -1.46 -22.22
CA ASN A 162 -1.12 -1.50 -22.06
C ASN A 162 -0.55 -0.79 -20.82
N ILE A 163 -1.35 -0.54 -19.79
CA ILE A 163 -0.86 0.23 -18.63
C ILE A 163 -0.23 -0.72 -17.62
N TYR A 164 1.09 -0.69 -17.56
CA TYR A 164 1.88 -1.32 -16.50
C TYR A 164 1.50 -0.65 -15.16
N GLN A 165 0.60 -1.24 -14.39
CA GLN A 165 0.31 -0.82 -13.02
C GLN A 165 1.45 -1.33 -12.14
N ARG A 166 2.48 -0.49 -12.00
CA ARG A 166 3.74 -0.82 -11.32
C ARG A 166 3.62 -0.55 -9.83
N MET A 167 4.34 -1.32 -9.02
CA MET A 167 4.44 -1.03 -7.58
C MET A 167 4.94 0.40 -7.35
N PRO A 168 4.49 1.05 -6.26
CA PRO A 168 5.03 2.33 -5.83
C PRO A 168 6.45 2.06 -5.33
N LEU A 169 7.42 2.14 -6.23
CA LEU A 169 8.82 1.91 -5.91
C LEU A 169 9.41 3.18 -5.30
N LYS A 170 10.44 2.99 -4.47
CA LYS A 170 11.25 4.02 -3.83
C LYS A 170 10.42 4.89 -2.91
N TRP A 171 10.48 4.63 -1.62
CA TRP A 171 9.72 5.37 -0.63
C TRP A 171 10.59 6.46 -0.02
N PHE A 172 10.00 7.63 0.16
CA PHE A 172 10.65 8.83 0.63
C PHE A 172 9.85 9.39 1.80
N PRO A 173 10.47 9.53 2.98
CA PRO A 173 9.93 10.41 3.99
C PRO A 173 9.74 11.81 3.42
N ILE A 174 8.62 12.43 3.79
CA ILE A 174 8.23 13.80 3.46
C ILE A 174 7.67 14.50 4.71
N ILE A 175 7.74 15.83 4.73
CA ILE A 175 7.27 16.70 5.81
C ILE A 175 6.31 17.75 5.27
N GLY A 176 5.40 18.22 6.11
CA GLY A 176 4.44 19.26 5.79
C GLY A 176 4.02 20.11 6.99
N THR A 177 3.27 21.17 6.72
CA THR A 177 2.84 22.16 7.73
C THR A 177 1.38 22.07 8.12
N ASP A 178 0.59 21.18 7.49
CA ASP A 178 -0.84 21.04 7.79
C ASP A 178 -1.06 20.17 9.03
N ALA A 179 -2.13 20.44 9.78
CA ALA A 179 -2.52 19.71 10.98
C ALA A 179 -3.92 19.07 10.89
N ARG A 180 -4.55 19.11 9.71
CA ARG A 180 -5.87 18.49 9.50
C ARG A 180 -5.77 16.98 9.69
N ALA A 181 -6.80 16.40 10.31
CA ALA A 181 -6.90 14.97 10.56
C ALA A 181 -6.62 14.12 9.30
N VAL A 182 -6.03 12.96 9.51
CA VAL A 182 -5.74 12.01 8.42
C VAL A 182 -7.02 11.32 7.98
N LYS A 183 -7.15 11.12 6.67
CA LYS A 183 -8.24 10.35 6.08
C LYS A 183 -7.69 9.16 5.31
N ALA A 184 -8.42 8.05 5.32
CA ALA A 184 -8.15 6.89 4.50
C ALA A 184 -8.02 7.24 3.02
N SER A 185 -8.81 8.21 2.53
CA SER A 185 -8.75 8.73 1.16
C SER A 185 -7.60 9.72 0.89
N ASP A 186 -6.67 9.96 1.82
CA ASP A 186 -5.59 10.92 1.58
C ASP A 186 -4.64 10.43 0.46
N LEU A 187 -4.50 11.23 -0.60
CA LEU A 187 -3.64 10.93 -1.76
C LEU A 187 -2.32 11.71 -1.72
N CYS A 188 -2.27 12.74 -0.90
CA CYS A 188 -1.18 13.69 -0.83
C CYS A 188 -1.06 14.22 0.60
N LEU A 189 0.13 14.72 0.91
CA LEU A 189 0.40 15.45 2.15
C LEU A 189 0.07 16.93 1.85
N PRO A 190 -1.05 17.48 2.34
CA PRO A 190 -1.55 18.80 1.91
C PRO A 190 -0.52 19.91 2.15
N GLY A 191 -0.05 20.10 3.37
CA GLY A 191 1.00 21.06 3.69
C GLY A 191 2.40 20.62 3.26
N TYR A 192 2.56 19.62 2.39
CA TYR A 192 3.88 19.20 1.89
C TYR A 192 4.61 20.38 1.29
N PHE A 193 5.83 20.66 1.73
CA PHE A 193 6.64 21.68 1.08
C PHE A 193 7.99 21.09 0.69
N LYS A 194 8.31 21.21 -0.61
CA LYS A 194 9.59 20.74 -1.14
C LYS A 194 10.71 21.77 -0.99
N ARG A 195 10.36 23.06 -1.04
CA ARG A 195 11.30 24.19 -1.08
C ARG A 195 11.49 24.81 0.31
N GLY A 196 12.65 25.41 0.53
CA GLY A 196 13.02 25.98 1.82
C GLY A 196 13.52 24.96 2.85
N CYS A 197 13.49 23.67 2.51
CA CYS A 197 14.19 22.62 3.25
C CYS A 197 14.97 21.75 2.27
N ASN A 198 16.27 21.61 2.51
CA ASN A 198 17.09 20.64 1.83
C ASN A 198 16.74 19.25 2.36
N GLN A 199 16.41 18.33 1.46
CA GLN A 199 16.00 16.99 1.79
C GLN A 199 17.16 16.05 1.48
N GLY A 200 17.84 15.56 2.52
CA GLY A 200 18.99 14.70 2.33
C GLY A 200 18.64 13.35 1.72
N SER A 201 19.67 12.54 1.51
CA SER A 201 19.55 11.19 0.96
C SER A 201 18.68 10.32 1.84
N VAL A 202 17.87 9.48 1.18
CA VAL A 202 17.14 8.41 1.87
C VAL A 202 18.08 7.24 2.13
N SER A 203 18.09 6.73 3.35
CA SER A 203 18.69 5.44 3.69
C SER A 203 17.61 4.44 4.08
N ILE A 204 17.89 3.16 3.82
CA ILE A 204 17.04 2.05 4.24
C ILE A 204 17.90 1.02 4.95
N SER A 205 17.49 0.57 6.14
CA SER A 205 18.21 -0.47 6.86
C SER A 205 17.97 -1.85 6.23
N SER A 206 18.78 -2.84 6.59
CA SER A 206 18.48 -4.23 6.29
C SER A 206 17.23 -4.69 7.04
N VAL A 207 16.52 -5.67 6.50
CA VAL A 207 15.45 -6.35 7.23
C VAL A 207 16.05 -7.13 8.39
N LEU A 208 15.50 -6.91 9.59
CA LEU A 208 15.81 -7.65 10.80
C LEU A 208 14.60 -8.50 11.16
N THR A 209 14.81 -9.82 11.28
CA THR A 209 13.75 -10.79 11.56
C THR A 209 14.14 -11.64 12.76
N ASP A 210 13.21 -11.79 13.70
CA ASP A 210 13.22 -12.82 14.73
C ASP A 210 11.96 -13.68 14.60
N GLN A 211 11.63 -14.51 15.59
CA GLN A 211 10.44 -15.36 15.50
C GLN A 211 9.13 -14.56 15.57
N LYS A 212 9.11 -13.44 16.31
CA LYS A 212 7.91 -12.64 16.59
C LYS A 212 7.67 -11.58 15.53
N SER A 213 8.75 -10.96 15.06
CA SER A 213 8.70 -9.72 14.30
C SER A 213 9.69 -9.69 13.14
N SER A 214 9.36 -8.92 12.11
CA SER A 214 10.28 -8.58 11.02
C SER A 214 10.12 -7.10 10.70
N LYS A 215 11.23 -6.39 10.56
CA LYS A 215 11.21 -4.92 10.47
C LYS A 215 12.36 -4.33 9.67
N PHE A 216 12.16 -3.12 9.17
CA PHE A 216 13.20 -2.28 8.56
C PHE A 216 12.86 -0.80 8.77
N THR A 217 13.85 0.07 8.54
CA THR A 217 13.74 1.51 8.77
C THR A 217 14.04 2.27 7.48
N ILE A 218 13.22 3.28 7.18
CA ILE A 218 13.46 4.25 6.11
C ILE A 218 13.74 5.61 6.77
N SER A 219 14.91 6.16 6.50
CA SER A 219 15.38 7.37 7.15
C SER A 219 15.61 8.50 6.17
N ARG A 220 15.31 9.74 6.58
CA ARG A 220 15.66 10.94 5.81
C ARG A 220 15.82 12.18 6.68
N PRO A 221 16.91 12.96 6.49
CA PRO A 221 17.06 14.26 7.12
C PRO A 221 16.48 15.41 6.27
N PHE A 222 16.02 16.45 6.95
CA PHE A 222 15.45 17.68 6.40
C PHE A 222 16.10 18.89 7.07
N THR A 223 16.91 19.64 6.34
CA THR A 223 17.61 20.82 6.85
C THR A 223 16.92 22.09 6.38
N ASN A 224 16.54 22.99 7.29
CA ASN A 224 15.87 24.23 6.93
C ASN A 224 16.85 25.27 6.39
N GLU A 225 16.67 25.64 5.12
CA GLU A 225 17.52 26.62 4.42
C GLU A 225 16.75 27.91 4.10
N SER A 226 15.52 28.06 4.58
CA SER A 226 14.63 29.17 4.20
C SER A 226 14.93 30.50 4.88
N GLY A 227 15.81 30.53 5.88
CA GLY A 227 16.09 31.72 6.70
C GLY A 227 14.98 32.10 7.70
N VAL A 228 13.87 31.37 7.70
CA VAL A 228 12.74 31.54 8.63
C VAL A 228 12.39 30.22 9.30
N VAL A 229 11.76 30.25 10.48
CA VAL A 229 11.31 29.03 11.18
C VAL A 229 10.22 28.32 10.38
N LYS A 230 10.32 27.00 10.26
CA LYS A 230 9.29 26.16 9.66
C LYS A 230 8.56 25.36 10.74
N GLN A 231 7.24 25.43 10.75
CA GLN A 231 6.40 24.64 11.67
C GLN A 231 5.99 23.35 11.00
N ILE A 232 6.63 22.24 11.36
CA ILE A 232 6.31 20.91 10.84
C ILE A 232 5.15 20.36 11.65
N ALA A 233 4.01 20.10 11.02
CA ALA A 233 2.82 19.60 11.70
C ALA A 233 2.34 18.24 11.15
N GLU A 234 2.86 17.82 10.00
CA GLU A 234 2.56 16.51 9.43
C GLU A 234 3.81 15.91 8.77
N ILE A 235 3.80 14.59 8.68
CA ILE A 235 4.85 13.78 8.09
C ILE A 235 4.21 12.70 7.22
N GLY A 236 4.94 12.14 6.27
CA GLY A 236 4.45 10.97 5.54
C GLY A 236 5.52 10.18 4.82
N LEU A 237 5.10 9.09 4.21
CA LEU A 237 5.89 8.30 3.25
C LEU A 237 5.25 8.43 1.86
N LYS A 238 6.04 8.83 0.88
CA LYS A 238 5.62 8.96 -0.52
C LYS A 238 6.47 8.08 -1.42
N SER A 239 5.87 7.48 -2.45
CA SER A 239 6.65 6.81 -3.50
C SER A 239 7.12 7.78 -4.58
N ALA A 240 8.30 7.56 -5.16
CA ALA A 240 8.77 8.30 -6.33
C ALA A 240 9.57 7.40 -7.29
N LEU A 241 8.88 6.82 -8.28
CA LEU A 241 9.50 6.31 -9.49
C LEU A 241 8.44 6.18 -10.60
N TYR A 242 8.81 6.61 -11.82
CA TYR A 242 7.90 6.77 -12.96
C TYR A 242 6.76 7.74 -12.65
N ALA A 243 5.87 7.84 -13.62
CA ALA A 243 4.45 8.03 -13.50
C ALA A 243 3.71 8.07 -12.13
N ASN A 244 4.17 7.51 -11.01
CA ASN A 244 3.30 7.34 -9.83
C ASN A 244 3.89 7.98 -8.55
N ASP A 245 3.62 9.26 -8.38
CA ASP A 245 3.83 9.98 -7.11
C ASP A 245 2.60 9.76 -6.22
N MET A 246 2.74 8.98 -5.15
CA MET A 246 1.60 8.61 -4.30
C MET A 246 1.99 8.56 -2.83
N LEU A 247 1.12 9.10 -1.98
CA LEU A 247 1.22 8.99 -0.53
C LEU A 247 0.93 7.55 -0.09
N MET A 248 1.83 6.93 0.65
CA MET A 248 1.68 5.58 1.24
C MET A 248 1.23 5.65 2.69
N ALA A 249 1.67 6.68 3.40
CA ALA A 249 1.28 6.97 4.77
C ALA A 249 1.38 8.47 5.06
N ARG A 250 0.56 8.96 5.98
CA ARG A 250 0.54 10.35 6.43
C ARG A 250 0.17 10.38 7.91
N ASP A 251 0.90 11.10 8.72
CA ASP A 251 0.59 11.27 10.14
C ASP A 251 0.65 12.74 10.53
N VAL A 252 -0.19 13.14 11.49
CA VAL A 252 -0.18 14.48 12.09
C VAL A 252 0.56 14.42 13.41
N LEU A 253 1.48 15.37 13.62
CA LEU A 253 2.24 15.47 14.86
C LEU A 253 1.33 16.00 15.97
N GLY A 254 1.41 15.42 17.17
CA GLY A 254 0.63 15.88 18.33
C GLY A 254 0.96 17.32 18.74
N SER A 255 2.10 17.85 18.32
CA SER A 255 2.46 19.27 18.39
C SER A 255 3.45 19.62 17.28
N PRO A 256 3.34 20.81 16.65
CA PRO A 256 4.26 21.17 15.59
C PRO A 256 5.72 21.25 16.05
N VAL A 257 6.63 20.68 15.26
CA VAL A 257 8.07 20.81 15.47
C VAL A 257 8.55 22.10 14.83
N HIS A 258 9.19 22.97 15.61
CA HIS A 258 9.77 24.21 15.14
C HIS A 258 11.17 23.94 14.59
N LEU A 259 11.27 23.91 13.26
CA LEU A 259 12.53 23.70 12.57
C LEU A 259 13.18 25.07 12.29
N GLU A 260 14.09 25.47 13.18
CA GLU A 260 14.86 26.70 13.07
C GLU A 260 15.75 26.73 11.82
N HIS A 261 16.21 27.92 11.41
CA HIS A 261 17.15 28.04 10.30
C HIS A 261 18.42 27.21 10.57
N ALA A 262 18.91 26.51 9.54
CA ALA A 262 20.04 25.58 9.57
C ALA A 262 19.89 24.37 10.49
N SER A 263 18.75 24.21 11.18
CA SER A 263 18.47 23.00 11.95
C SER A 263 18.02 21.87 11.04
N THR A 264 18.29 20.64 11.48
CA THR A 264 17.97 19.41 10.74
C THR A 264 17.03 18.53 11.54
N LEU A 265 15.87 18.22 10.97
CA LEU A 265 14.95 17.20 11.44
C LEU A 265 15.20 15.91 10.67
N SER A 266 15.45 14.80 11.36
CA SER A 266 15.52 13.47 10.79
C SER A 266 14.26 12.69 11.15
N LEU A 267 13.68 12.03 10.15
CA LEU A 267 12.57 11.09 10.31
C LEU A 267 13.08 9.69 10.06
N ASP A 268 12.88 8.79 11.02
CA ASP A 268 13.21 7.38 10.94
C ASP A 268 11.93 6.55 11.03
N TYR A 269 11.37 6.17 9.88
CA TYR A 269 10.17 5.33 9.81
C TYR A 269 10.54 3.86 9.94
N GLU A 270 10.23 3.24 11.08
CA GLU A 270 10.29 1.79 11.26
C GLU A 270 8.99 1.15 10.77
N ILE A 271 9.08 0.34 9.73
CA ILE A 271 7.99 -0.52 9.26
C ILE A 271 8.24 -1.91 9.81
N LEU A 272 7.26 -2.47 10.53
CA LEU A 272 7.37 -3.77 11.17
C LEU A 272 6.12 -4.60 10.95
N SER A 273 6.27 -5.93 10.93
CA SER A 273 5.17 -6.86 11.15
C SER A 273 5.41 -7.65 12.42
N GLU A 274 4.36 -7.83 13.23
CA GLU A 274 4.35 -8.73 14.38
C GLU A 274 3.26 -9.80 14.25
N ILE A 275 3.61 -11.04 14.63
CA ILE A 275 2.66 -12.14 14.74
C ILE A 275 1.69 -11.86 15.90
N GLU A 276 0.38 -11.91 15.61
CA GLU A 276 -0.68 -11.80 16.60
C GLU A 276 -0.61 -12.94 17.62
N ASN A 277 -0.80 -12.62 18.90
CA ASN A 277 -0.78 -13.58 20.00
C ASN A 277 0.49 -14.44 20.01
N PHE A 278 1.66 -13.82 19.83
CA PHE A 278 2.95 -14.50 19.86
C PHE A 278 3.25 -15.09 21.25
N ASN A 279 2.71 -16.27 21.52
CA ASN A 279 3.04 -17.15 22.63
C ASN A 279 3.00 -18.60 22.13
N GLN A 280 3.87 -19.46 22.67
CA GLN A 280 4.05 -20.83 22.17
C GLN A 280 2.88 -21.78 22.52
N ASP A 281 1.81 -21.27 23.14
CA ASP A 281 0.67 -22.07 23.58
C ASP A 281 -0.58 -21.71 22.78
N THR A 282 -0.69 -22.34 21.60
CA THR A 282 -1.84 -22.19 20.69
C THR A 282 -3.13 -22.78 21.24
N ASN A 283 -3.07 -23.58 22.32
CA ASN A 283 -4.24 -24.16 22.97
C ASN A 283 -4.86 -23.21 24.01
N LEU A 284 -4.05 -22.37 24.67
CA LEU A 284 -4.51 -21.46 25.73
C LEU A 284 -4.83 -20.03 25.26
N ASN A 285 -4.29 -19.56 24.12
CA ASN A 285 -4.34 -18.13 23.76
C ASN A 285 -5.06 -17.78 22.44
N GLY A 286 -5.81 -18.72 21.88
CA GLY A 286 -6.53 -18.47 20.63
C GLY A 286 -5.64 -18.56 19.38
N SER A 287 -6.23 -18.22 18.24
CA SER A 287 -5.57 -18.28 16.92
C SER A 287 -4.36 -17.32 16.87
N ASN A 288 -3.21 -17.80 16.37
CA ASN A 288 -1.98 -17.00 16.24
C ASN A 288 -1.59 -16.83 14.76
N GLY A 289 -1.07 -15.68 14.37
CA GLY A 289 -0.68 -15.45 12.97
C GLY A 289 -0.65 -14.01 12.51
N GLY A 290 -0.32 -13.81 11.24
CA GLY A 290 -0.18 -12.49 10.62
C GLY A 290 0.64 -12.56 9.34
N TRP A 291 1.14 -11.39 8.92
CA TRP A 291 2.11 -11.30 7.83
C TRP A 291 3.46 -11.86 8.26
N THR A 292 4.10 -12.67 7.40
CA THR A 292 5.42 -13.26 7.66
C THR A 292 6.56 -12.32 7.25
N GLU A 293 7.81 -12.73 7.50
CA GLU A 293 9.01 -12.00 7.03
C GLU A 293 8.95 -11.66 5.54
N GLN A 294 8.30 -12.49 4.76
CA GLN A 294 8.39 -12.44 3.29
C GLN A 294 7.55 -11.33 2.72
N PHE A 295 6.43 -11.04 3.38
CA PHE A 295 5.68 -9.84 3.13
C PHE A 295 6.52 -8.60 3.42
N ILE A 296 7.27 -8.58 4.53
CA ILE A 296 8.18 -7.48 4.87
C ILE A 296 9.34 -7.37 3.88
N LEU A 297 9.93 -8.48 3.43
CA LEU A 297 10.96 -8.48 2.38
C LEU A 297 10.42 -7.95 1.05
N ALA A 298 9.17 -8.26 0.70
CA ALA A 298 8.53 -7.70 -0.49
C ALA A 298 8.34 -6.18 -0.36
N LEU A 299 7.86 -5.69 0.79
CA LEU A 299 7.74 -4.25 1.06
C LEU A 299 9.10 -3.55 1.05
N HIS A 300 10.12 -4.12 1.70
CA HIS A 300 11.49 -3.59 1.74
C HIS A 300 12.07 -3.38 0.34
N ARG A 301 11.90 -4.37 -0.55
CA ARG A 301 12.34 -4.27 -1.95
C ARG A 301 11.65 -3.13 -2.69
N CYS A 302 10.38 -2.87 -2.39
CA CYS A 302 9.62 -1.78 -3.00
C CYS A 302 10.04 -0.43 -2.45
N ALA A 303 10.23 -0.33 -1.13
CA ALA A 303 10.64 0.88 -0.44
C ALA A 303 12.06 1.32 -0.81
N ASN A 304 12.95 0.39 -1.17
CA ASN A 304 14.36 0.67 -1.41
C ASN A 304 14.57 1.78 -2.45
N PRO A 305 15.27 2.89 -2.12
CA PRO A 305 15.51 4.01 -3.04
C PRO A 305 16.36 3.63 -4.26
N ASN A 306 17.16 2.56 -4.14
CA ASN A 306 17.96 1.98 -5.22
C ASN A 306 17.20 0.89 -5.99
N ALA A 307 15.93 0.63 -5.68
CA ALA A 307 15.12 -0.33 -6.43
C ALA A 307 15.11 0.07 -7.91
N SER A 308 15.77 -0.75 -8.73
CA SER A 308 15.64 -0.68 -10.17
C SER A 308 14.32 -1.31 -10.55
N HIS A 309 13.60 -0.66 -11.46
CA HIS A 309 12.41 -1.28 -12.02
C HIS A 309 12.80 -2.54 -12.78
N SER A 310 12.34 -3.67 -12.25
CA SER A 310 12.20 -4.92 -12.97
C SER A 310 10.77 -5.38 -12.75
N SER A 311 10.11 -5.84 -13.82
CA SER A 311 8.76 -6.43 -13.76
C SER A 311 8.66 -7.49 -12.66
N GLY A 312 9.79 -8.08 -12.29
CA GLY A 312 9.96 -8.96 -11.16
C GLY A 312 9.54 -8.48 -9.78
N VAL A 313 9.90 -7.27 -9.37
CA VAL A 313 9.63 -6.82 -7.99
C VAL A 313 8.11 -6.82 -7.71
N GLU A 314 7.32 -6.61 -8.76
CA GLU A 314 5.86 -6.52 -8.75
C GLU A 314 5.17 -7.87 -8.53
N TRP A 315 5.82 -8.99 -8.89
CA TRP A 315 5.22 -10.31 -8.76
C TRP A 315 5.30 -10.87 -7.34
N ASN A 316 6.07 -10.28 -6.41
CA ASN A 316 6.32 -10.92 -5.12
C ASN A 316 5.03 -11.18 -4.30
N LEU A 317 4.02 -10.34 -4.50
CA LEU A 317 2.74 -10.46 -3.82
C LEU A 317 1.67 -11.21 -4.63
N ALA A 318 1.97 -11.72 -5.83
CA ALA A 318 0.99 -12.27 -6.76
C ALA A 318 0.28 -13.53 -6.23
N CYS A 319 -0.93 -13.34 -5.72
CA CYS A 319 -1.81 -14.37 -5.16
C CYS A 319 -2.84 -14.89 -6.18
N GLY A 320 -3.23 -14.05 -7.14
CA GLY A 320 -4.27 -14.29 -8.14
C GLY A 320 -3.92 -15.35 -9.19
N LEU A 321 -2.65 -15.79 -9.24
CA LEU A 321 -2.17 -16.86 -10.11
C LEU A 321 -2.92 -18.19 -9.91
N GLY A 322 -3.61 -18.35 -8.77
CA GLY A 322 -4.41 -19.54 -8.46
C GLY A 322 -5.86 -19.54 -8.91
N GLY A 323 -6.23 -18.75 -9.92
CA GLY A 323 -7.59 -18.59 -10.44
C GLY A 323 -7.84 -19.26 -11.80
N GLY A 324 -8.77 -20.23 -11.85
CA GLY A 324 -9.25 -20.93 -13.06
C GLY A 324 -10.08 -20.08 -14.03
N GLY A 325 -9.66 -18.85 -14.32
CA GLY A 325 -10.36 -17.95 -15.24
C GLY A 325 -9.51 -16.81 -15.84
N THR A 326 -8.28 -16.58 -15.38
CA THR A 326 -7.49 -15.42 -15.85
C THR A 326 -6.01 -15.74 -16.09
N GLY A 327 -5.74 -16.35 -17.24
CA GLY A 327 -4.70 -15.89 -18.17
C GLY A 327 -3.21 -16.09 -17.84
N ILE A 328 -2.81 -16.65 -16.69
CA ILE A 328 -1.41 -17.03 -16.46
C ILE A 328 -1.36 -18.50 -16.09
N SER A 329 -1.23 -19.35 -17.11
CA SER A 329 -0.75 -20.70 -16.89
C SER A 329 0.73 -20.56 -16.50
N PRO A 330 1.16 -20.98 -15.30
CA PRO A 330 2.57 -21.23 -15.09
C PRO A 330 3.03 -22.16 -16.22
N ASP A 331 4.16 -21.83 -16.84
CA ASP A 331 4.72 -22.62 -17.92
C ASP A 331 4.87 -24.07 -17.43
N THR A 332 4.29 -25.01 -18.17
CA THR A 332 4.37 -26.46 -17.91
C THR A 332 5.80 -26.97 -17.78
N SER A 333 6.80 -26.20 -18.24
CA SER A 333 8.22 -26.48 -18.06
C SER A 333 8.72 -26.43 -16.60
N THR A 334 7.95 -25.86 -15.66
CA THR A 334 8.41 -25.57 -14.29
C THR A 334 7.83 -26.45 -13.17
N ASN A 335 6.94 -27.42 -13.46
CA ASN A 335 6.21 -28.22 -12.43
C ASN A 335 5.43 -27.36 -11.40
N ILE A 336 5.04 -26.15 -11.78
CA ILE A 336 4.30 -25.23 -10.92
C ILE A 336 2.83 -25.24 -11.32
N HIS A 337 1.97 -25.25 -10.32
CA HIS A 337 0.54 -25.25 -10.50
C HIS A 337 -0.09 -24.01 -9.88
N ALA A 338 -1.05 -23.43 -10.59
CA ALA A 338 -1.84 -22.28 -10.15
C ALA A 338 -2.36 -22.43 -8.70
N TRP A 339 -2.86 -23.62 -8.33
CA TRP A 339 -3.42 -23.88 -7.00
C TRP A 339 -2.43 -23.65 -5.84
N GLN A 340 -1.12 -23.61 -6.10
CA GLN A 340 -0.08 -23.36 -5.10
C GLN A 340 -0.03 -21.90 -4.63
N PHE A 341 -0.62 -20.96 -5.39
CA PHE A 341 -0.71 -19.53 -5.04
C PHE A 341 -2.05 -19.20 -4.37
N GLY A 342 -2.11 -18.05 -3.70
CA GLY A 342 -3.30 -17.56 -3.01
C GLY A 342 -3.60 -18.28 -1.71
N VAL A 343 -4.87 -18.37 -1.33
CA VAL A 343 -5.28 -18.97 -0.04
C VAL A 343 -5.03 -20.48 -0.08
N ARG A 344 -4.38 -21.00 0.96
CA ARG A 344 -4.07 -22.43 1.16
C ARG A 344 -4.55 -22.84 2.54
N LEU A 345 -4.90 -24.11 2.71
CA LEU A 345 -5.33 -24.70 3.97
C LEU A 345 -4.33 -25.76 4.41
N GLY A 346 -4.10 -25.89 5.70
CA GLY A 346 -3.26 -26.94 6.28
C GLY A 346 -3.94 -27.62 7.47
N GLU A 347 -3.36 -28.74 7.88
CA GLU A 347 -3.87 -29.60 8.96
C GLU A 347 -3.03 -29.48 10.24
N ASP A 348 -2.00 -28.62 10.22
CA ASP A 348 -1.13 -28.35 11.36
C ASP A 348 -1.68 -27.18 12.20
N ASN A 349 -1.60 -27.29 13.51
CA ASN A 349 -1.95 -26.25 14.48
C ASN A 349 -0.73 -25.69 15.21
N LYS A 350 0.48 -25.96 14.69
CA LYS A 350 1.71 -25.39 15.21
C LYS A 350 1.70 -23.87 15.18
N PHE A 351 2.29 -23.33 16.23
CA PHE A 351 2.63 -21.93 16.37
C PHE A 351 3.22 -21.31 15.10
N VAL A 352 2.70 -20.14 14.71
CA VAL A 352 3.25 -19.32 13.62
C VAL A 352 4.48 -18.54 14.06
N SER A 353 5.54 -18.59 13.23
CA SER A 353 6.76 -17.77 13.33
C SER A 353 6.93 -16.91 12.08
N MET A 354 7.55 -15.73 12.21
CA MET A 354 7.91 -14.89 11.06
C MET A 354 8.82 -15.60 10.05
N THR A 355 9.60 -16.57 10.52
CA THR A 355 10.54 -17.37 9.72
C THR A 355 9.90 -18.54 9.00
N ASP A 356 8.60 -18.77 9.20
CA ASP A 356 7.89 -19.85 8.51
C ASP A 356 7.90 -19.60 7.00
N THR A 357 8.23 -20.64 6.24
CA THR A 357 8.27 -20.58 4.77
C THR A 357 7.10 -21.31 4.12
N ASN A 358 6.42 -22.18 4.87
CA ASN A 358 5.35 -23.06 4.43
C ASN A 358 4.28 -23.23 5.52
N LEU A 359 3.11 -23.70 5.12
CA LEU A 359 2.15 -24.35 6.03
C LEU A 359 2.75 -25.69 6.45
N THR A 360 2.40 -26.18 7.64
CA THR A 360 2.95 -27.43 8.18
C THR A 360 4.50 -27.44 8.20
N PRO A 361 5.14 -26.55 8.98
CA PRO A 361 6.57 -26.22 8.86
C PRO A 361 7.56 -27.38 9.09
N ASP A 362 7.12 -28.51 9.65
CA ASP A 362 7.96 -29.71 9.83
C ASP A 362 8.11 -30.55 8.55
N ASP A 363 7.23 -30.37 7.57
CA ASP A 363 7.26 -31.10 6.31
C ASP A 363 7.49 -30.13 5.14
N ASN A 364 8.76 -29.93 4.80
CA ASN A 364 9.17 -29.07 3.70
C ASN A 364 8.61 -29.49 2.32
N ASN A 365 8.01 -30.67 2.20
CA ASN A 365 7.38 -31.15 0.97
C ASN A 365 5.86 -30.88 0.94
N LYS A 366 5.25 -30.46 2.05
CA LYS A 366 3.82 -30.17 2.16
C LYS A 366 3.58 -28.69 2.37
N HIS A 367 3.07 -28.02 1.35
CA HIS A 367 2.67 -26.61 1.44
C HIS A 367 1.20 -26.47 1.86
N GLY A 368 0.76 -27.28 2.83
CA GLY A 368 -0.65 -27.50 3.18
C GLY A 368 -1.29 -28.67 2.42
N ILE A 369 -2.61 -28.78 2.50
CA ILE A 369 -3.41 -29.86 1.89
C ILE A 369 -3.24 -29.86 0.36
N SER A 370 -3.08 -31.04 -0.22
CA SER A 370 -2.84 -31.22 -1.66
C SER A 370 -4.09 -30.93 -2.48
N HIS A 371 -3.86 -30.46 -3.72
CA HIS A 371 -4.92 -30.39 -4.71
C HIS A 371 -5.21 -31.76 -5.30
N GLY A 372 -6.47 -32.21 -5.28
CA GLY A 372 -6.84 -33.51 -5.84
C GLY A 372 -8.31 -33.86 -5.63
N TYR A 373 -8.67 -35.05 -6.11
CA TYR A 373 -10.03 -35.61 -6.04
C TYR A 373 -10.14 -36.79 -5.07
N GLU A 374 -9.02 -37.22 -4.49
CA GLU A 374 -8.89 -38.40 -3.66
C GLU A 374 -8.98 -38.07 -2.16
N ASP A 375 -9.03 -39.11 -1.32
CA ASP A 375 -8.99 -38.96 0.13
C ASP A 375 -7.74 -38.19 0.59
N GLY A 376 -7.93 -37.26 1.52
CA GLY A 376 -6.87 -36.38 2.02
C GLY A 376 -6.49 -35.22 1.09
N SER A 377 -7.22 -35.02 -0.03
CA SER A 377 -7.02 -33.89 -0.95
C SER A 377 -8.26 -32.99 -1.05
N LEU A 378 -8.05 -31.73 -1.41
CA LEU A 378 -9.12 -30.78 -1.70
C LEU A 378 -9.07 -30.36 -3.17
N VAL A 379 -10.22 -30.07 -3.77
CA VAL A 379 -10.27 -29.33 -5.03
C VAL A 379 -10.18 -27.85 -4.69
N HIS A 380 -9.15 -27.20 -5.23
CA HIS A 380 -8.91 -25.77 -5.07
C HIS A 380 -9.54 -25.03 -6.24
N HIS A 381 -10.69 -24.40 -6.01
CA HIS A 381 -11.34 -23.56 -7.00
C HIS A 381 -10.63 -22.21 -7.08
N GLY A 382 -10.81 -21.47 -8.17
CA GLY A 382 -10.02 -20.26 -8.43
C GLY A 382 -9.97 -19.22 -7.30
N MET A 383 -8.95 -18.37 -7.31
CA MET A 383 -8.83 -17.22 -6.41
C MET A 383 -9.78 -16.09 -6.81
N HIS A 384 -10.39 -15.47 -5.80
CA HIS A 384 -11.10 -14.21 -5.91
C HIS A 384 -10.38 -13.17 -5.06
N ILE A 385 -10.08 -12.01 -5.65
CA ILE A 385 -9.61 -10.83 -4.91
C ILE A 385 -10.66 -9.75 -5.16
N GLY A 386 -11.40 -9.39 -4.12
CA GLY A 386 -12.52 -8.46 -4.21
C GLY A 386 -12.05 -7.02 -4.30
N ASP A 387 -12.99 -6.09 -4.53
CA ASP A 387 -12.69 -4.67 -4.70
C ASP A 387 -12.15 -4.00 -3.43
N LEU A 388 -11.38 -2.93 -3.64
CA LEU A 388 -10.93 -2.06 -2.56
C LEU A 388 -12.11 -1.23 -2.06
N VAL A 389 -12.35 -1.26 -0.75
CA VAL A 389 -13.30 -0.39 -0.07
C VAL A 389 -12.51 0.65 0.71
N VAL A 390 -12.85 1.94 0.53
CA VAL A 390 -12.31 3.07 1.28
C VAL A 390 -13.48 3.71 2.04
N ASP A 391 -13.41 3.69 3.35
CA ASP A 391 -14.44 4.24 4.25
C ASP A 391 -13.82 5.34 5.11
N ASP A 392 -14.01 6.60 4.74
CA ASP A 392 -13.52 7.75 5.51
C ASP A 392 -14.31 8.00 6.80
N VAL A 393 -15.50 7.40 6.96
CA VAL A 393 -16.30 7.54 8.18
C VAL A 393 -15.76 6.63 9.27
N ALA A 394 -15.44 5.38 8.90
CA ALA A 394 -14.76 4.43 9.78
C ALA A 394 -13.23 4.65 9.82
N ASN A 395 -12.69 5.42 8.88
CA ASN A 395 -11.27 5.58 8.59
C ASN A 395 -10.57 4.22 8.32
N GLU A 396 -11.21 3.39 7.50
CA GLU A 396 -10.75 2.03 7.20
C GLU A 396 -10.61 1.80 5.69
N VAL A 397 -9.63 0.98 5.31
CA VAL A 397 -9.44 0.53 3.93
C VAL A 397 -9.27 -0.97 3.92
N TYR A 398 -10.04 -1.69 3.10
CA TYR A 398 -9.95 -3.14 3.05
C TYR A 398 -10.27 -3.75 1.69
N PHE A 399 -9.79 -4.98 1.48
CA PHE A 399 -10.19 -5.83 0.37
C PHE A 399 -10.06 -7.31 0.74
N PRO A 400 -10.96 -8.18 0.26
CA PRO A 400 -10.92 -9.61 0.55
C PRO A 400 -10.06 -10.38 -0.48
N VAL A 401 -9.42 -11.45 -0.02
CA VAL A 401 -8.70 -12.46 -0.83
C VAL A 401 -9.23 -13.83 -0.45
N GLU A 402 -9.94 -14.49 -1.35
CA GLU A 402 -10.78 -15.66 -1.05
C GLU A 402 -10.58 -16.80 -2.05
N ARG A 403 -10.79 -18.03 -1.59
CA ARG A 403 -10.79 -19.26 -2.39
C ARG A 403 -11.91 -20.18 -1.94
N ILE A 404 -12.46 -20.95 -2.87
CA ILE A 404 -13.37 -22.06 -2.55
C ILE A 404 -12.59 -23.38 -2.55
N PHE A 405 -12.83 -24.21 -1.55
CA PHE A 405 -12.28 -25.55 -1.41
C PHE A 405 -13.42 -26.54 -1.36
N GLU A 406 -13.26 -27.67 -2.04
CA GLU A 406 -14.25 -28.74 -2.09
C GLU A 406 -13.61 -30.08 -1.74
N ASN A 407 -14.20 -30.83 -0.82
CA ASN A 407 -13.78 -32.19 -0.52
C ASN A 407 -14.56 -33.18 -1.38
N ARG A 408 -13.89 -33.79 -2.36
CA ARG A 408 -14.47 -34.84 -3.24
C ARG A 408 -14.09 -36.25 -2.83
N GLY A 409 -13.27 -36.41 -1.80
CA GLY A 409 -12.96 -37.70 -1.20
C GLY A 409 -14.15 -38.27 -0.42
N ALA A 410 -13.95 -39.46 0.12
CA ALA A 410 -14.88 -40.14 1.02
C ALA A 410 -14.60 -39.87 2.50
N THR A 411 -13.43 -39.29 2.83
CA THR A 411 -13.01 -39.00 4.21
C THR A 411 -13.09 -37.50 4.54
N PRO A 412 -13.53 -37.12 5.75
CA PRO A 412 -13.52 -35.73 6.19
C PRO A 412 -12.09 -35.19 6.35
N ILE A 413 -11.89 -33.90 6.06
CA ILE A 413 -10.58 -33.22 6.19
C ILE A 413 -10.70 -32.10 7.21
N THR A 414 -9.86 -32.12 8.26
CA THR A 414 -9.88 -31.11 9.33
C THR A 414 -8.80 -30.07 9.11
N VAL A 415 -9.24 -28.83 8.92
CA VAL A 415 -8.38 -27.67 8.68
C VAL A 415 -8.01 -27.02 10.01
N ARG A 416 -6.71 -26.75 10.18
CA ARG A 416 -6.14 -26.17 11.38
C ARG A 416 -5.27 -24.95 11.15
N GLU A 417 -4.99 -24.62 9.90
CA GLU A 417 -4.26 -23.41 9.55
C GLU A 417 -4.69 -22.90 8.17
N ILE A 418 -4.51 -21.60 7.98
CA ILE A 418 -4.78 -20.89 6.73
C ILE A 418 -3.51 -20.12 6.35
N GLY A 419 -3.11 -20.21 5.09
CA GLY A 419 -1.96 -19.50 4.54
C GLY A 419 -2.32 -18.67 3.32
N LEU A 420 -1.57 -17.60 3.08
CA LEU A 420 -1.64 -16.80 1.86
C LEU A 420 -0.29 -16.92 1.13
N TYR A 421 -0.32 -17.35 -0.13
CA TYR A 421 0.87 -17.58 -0.93
C TYR A 421 0.97 -16.60 -2.10
N GLY A 422 2.11 -15.92 -2.19
CA GLY A 422 2.53 -15.10 -3.33
C GLY A 422 3.59 -15.82 -4.18
N ASN A 423 4.34 -15.03 -4.94
CA ASN A 423 5.49 -15.51 -5.71
C ASN A 423 6.79 -15.04 -5.03
N ARG A 424 7.80 -15.90 -4.92
CA ARG A 424 9.10 -15.55 -4.33
C ARG A 424 9.98 -14.72 -5.26
N THR A 425 9.79 -14.92 -6.56
CA THR A 425 10.77 -14.50 -7.55
C THR A 425 10.38 -13.19 -8.20
N ASN A 426 11.43 -12.48 -8.60
CA ASN A 426 11.35 -11.30 -9.42
C ASN A 426 11.33 -11.66 -10.93
N SER A 427 10.67 -12.75 -11.31
CA SER A 427 10.59 -13.15 -12.70
C SER A 427 9.36 -14.02 -12.95
N ILE A 428 9.16 -14.37 -14.22
CA ILE A 428 8.20 -15.39 -14.66
C ILE A 428 8.56 -16.80 -14.15
N ALA A 429 9.71 -16.99 -13.51
CA ALA A 429 10.05 -18.25 -12.85
C ALA A 429 9.31 -18.32 -11.51
N TYR A 430 8.01 -18.64 -11.57
CA TYR A 430 7.13 -18.69 -10.42
C TYR A 430 7.73 -19.55 -9.29
N SER A 431 7.45 -19.22 -8.04
CA SER A 431 7.87 -20.00 -6.87
C SER A 431 6.94 -19.62 -5.71
N PRO A 432 5.98 -20.48 -5.33
CA PRO A 432 5.06 -20.18 -4.24
C PRO A 432 5.81 -19.81 -2.96
N TYR A 433 5.36 -18.76 -2.27
CA TYR A 433 5.97 -18.34 -1.01
C TYR A 433 4.93 -17.83 -0.02
N LEU A 434 5.07 -18.20 1.26
CA LEU A 434 4.13 -17.86 2.32
C LEU A 434 4.27 -16.38 2.71
N LEU A 435 3.22 -15.59 2.42
CA LEU A 435 3.11 -14.16 2.78
C LEU A 435 2.43 -13.94 4.14
N ALA A 436 1.49 -14.81 4.47
CA ALA A 436 0.76 -14.76 5.74
C ALA A 436 0.36 -16.17 6.17
N ARG A 437 0.30 -16.41 7.48
CA ARG A 437 -0.13 -17.68 8.07
C ARG A 437 -0.95 -17.40 9.32
N ARG A 438 -1.99 -18.20 9.51
CA ARG A 438 -2.83 -18.22 10.72
C ARG A 438 -2.99 -19.67 11.17
N ALA A 439 -2.47 -20.00 12.34
CA ALA A 439 -2.85 -21.21 13.04
C ALA A 439 -4.19 -20.98 13.75
N LEU A 440 -5.09 -21.94 13.64
CA LEU A 440 -6.44 -21.88 14.19
C LEU A 440 -6.47 -22.54 15.56
N ALA A 441 -7.01 -21.84 16.55
CA ALA A 441 -7.38 -22.43 17.82
C ALA A 441 -8.41 -23.54 17.63
N GLU A 442 -8.51 -24.49 18.56
CA GLU A 442 -9.42 -25.64 18.47
C GLU A 442 -10.87 -25.26 18.13
N THR A 443 -11.35 -24.13 18.66
CA THR A 443 -12.70 -23.60 18.39
C THR A 443 -12.89 -23.04 16.99
N ASP A 444 -11.82 -22.60 16.34
CA ASP A 444 -11.81 -22.01 15.00
C ASP A 444 -11.46 -23.03 13.92
N GLN A 445 -10.95 -24.21 14.32
CA GLN A 445 -10.74 -25.34 13.42
C GLN A 445 -12.06 -25.81 12.82
N PHE A 446 -12.00 -26.31 11.59
CA PHE A 446 -13.20 -26.76 10.90
C PHE A 446 -12.92 -27.98 10.02
N THR A 447 -13.90 -28.88 9.96
CA THR A 447 -13.86 -30.03 9.07
C THR A 447 -14.67 -29.75 7.82
N ILE A 448 -14.10 -30.08 6.66
CA ILE A 448 -14.80 -30.10 5.37
C ILE A 448 -15.25 -31.54 5.13
N GLN A 449 -16.55 -31.78 5.22
CA GLN A 449 -17.13 -33.11 5.04
C GLN A 449 -17.06 -33.57 3.57
N PRO A 450 -17.12 -34.88 3.29
CA PRO A 450 -17.27 -35.40 1.93
C PRO A 450 -18.43 -34.73 1.18
N GLY A 451 -18.16 -34.23 -0.03
CA GLY A 451 -19.12 -33.49 -0.87
C GLY A 451 -19.36 -32.05 -0.45
N GLU A 452 -18.71 -31.55 0.61
CA GLU A 452 -18.86 -30.18 1.08
C GLU A 452 -17.92 -29.21 0.35
N SER A 453 -18.40 -27.98 0.14
CA SER A 453 -17.57 -26.85 -0.26
C SER A 453 -17.58 -25.75 0.80
N VAL A 454 -16.40 -25.18 1.05
CA VAL A 454 -16.18 -24.05 1.96
C VAL A 454 -15.44 -22.94 1.24
N LYS A 455 -15.82 -21.68 1.52
CA LYS A 455 -15.07 -20.51 1.08
C LYS A 455 -14.19 -20.04 2.22
N VAL A 456 -12.89 -19.90 1.99
CA VAL A 456 -11.92 -19.44 2.99
C VAL A 456 -11.14 -18.26 2.44
N GLY A 457 -10.85 -17.26 3.26
CA GLY A 457 -10.08 -16.11 2.81
C GLY A 457 -9.46 -15.28 3.92
N PHE A 458 -8.69 -14.30 3.47
CA PHE A 458 -8.21 -13.20 4.29
C PHE A 458 -8.92 -11.91 3.92
N ASN A 459 -9.13 -11.04 4.90
CA ASN A 459 -9.52 -9.65 4.68
C ASN A 459 -8.32 -8.76 5.02
N CYS A 460 -7.69 -8.18 4.00
CA CYS A 460 -6.55 -7.30 4.20
C CYS A 460 -7.10 -5.92 4.58
N LYS A 461 -6.82 -5.46 5.80
CA LYS A 461 -7.50 -4.30 6.39
C LYS A 461 -6.51 -3.33 7.03
N ALA A 462 -6.52 -2.08 6.56
CA ALA A 462 -5.86 -0.96 7.19
C ALA A 462 -6.87 -0.14 8.00
N VAL A 463 -6.50 0.25 9.21
CA VAL A 463 -7.17 1.30 9.99
C VAL A 463 -6.25 2.52 9.94
N VAL A 464 -6.83 3.70 9.73
CA VAL A 464 -6.11 4.97 9.51
C VAL A 464 -6.25 5.91 10.69
#